data_AF-A0A937QU37-F1
#
_entry.id   AF-A0A937QU37-F1
#
_cell.length_a   1.000
_cell.length_b   1.000
_cell.length_c   1.000
_cell.angle_alpha   90.00
_cell.angle_beta   90.00
_cell.angle_gamma   90.00
#
_symmetry.space_group_name_H-M   'P 1'
#
loop_
_entity.id
_entity.type
_entity.pdbx_description
1 polymer ?
#
loop_
_entity_poly.entity_id
_entity_poly.type
_entity_poly.pdbx_seq_one_letter_code
_entity_poly.pdbx_strand_id
1 'polypeptide(L)'
;MMSLLKIPTSFTFFAENKHPAVTLFVWGRKKVIPANITSMSIKEEEFSTDLNPIRATVTVSLEVIESFNPPFVYTQALKEAMSLLNLANIGDLANTIVPG
;
A
#
# COMPACT_ATOMS: atom_id res chain seq x y z
N MET A 1 32.63 -44.02 24.61
CA MET A 1 31.21 -44.08 24.21
C MET A 1 30.78 -42.67 23.84
N MET A 2 30.59 -42.43 22.55
CA MET A 2 30.52 -41.10 21.90
C MET A 2 29.10 -40.52 22.02
N SER A 3 28.94 -39.35 22.64
CA SER A 3 27.67 -38.60 22.61
C SER A 3 27.61 -37.73 21.36
N LEU A 4 26.54 -37.93 20.60
CA LEU A 4 26.29 -37.39 19.26
C LEU A 4 26.01 -35.88 19.32
N LEU A 5 26.87 -35.08 18.69
CA LEU A 5 26.66 -33.65 18.48
C LEU A 5 25.40 -33.45 17.61
N LYS A 6 24.35 -32.86 18.20
CA LYS A 6 23.09 -32.52 17.52
C LYS A 6 23.33 -31.34 16.56
N ILE A 7 23.56 -31.66 15.30
CA ILE A 7 23.65 -30.68 14.21
C ILE A 7 22.25 -30.11 13.97
N PRO A 8 22.02 -28.78 14.07
CA PRO A 8 20.72 -28.19 13.76
C PRO A 8 20.44 -28.29 12.25
N THR A 9 19.36 -29.00 11.89
CA THR A 9 18.97 -29.37 10.52
C THR A 9 18.28 -28.25 9.72
N SER A 10 18.35 -26.98 10.12
CA SER A 10 17.79 -25.91 9.29
C SER A 10 18.50 -24.58 9.49
N PHE A 11 19.13 -24.08 8.43
CA PHE A 11 19.46 -22.68 8.27
C PHE A 11 18.17 -21.90 7.97
N THR A 12 17.42 -21.55 9.01
CA THR A 12 16.37 -20.54 8.88
C THR A 12 17.05 -19.16 8.89
N PHE A 13 17.26 -18.59 7.70
CA PHE A 13 17.84 -17.24 7.50
C PHE A 13 16.93 -16.09 7.95
N PHE A 14 15.74 -16.39 8.49
CA PHE A 14 14.89 -15.40 9.13
C PHE A 14 15.35 -15.21 10.56
N ALA A 15 16.45 -14.48 10.69
CA ALA A 15 16.76 -13.79 11.92
C ALA A 15 15.49 -13.12 12.43
N GLU A 16 15.26 -13.26 13.73
CA GLU A 16 14.22 -12.65 14.54
C GLU A 16 14.25 -11.12 14.44
N ASN A 17 13.96 -10.56 13.27
CA ASN A 17 13.63 -9.16 13.13
C ASN A 17 12.16 -9.06 13.49
N LYS A 18 11.90 -8.77 14.78
CA LYS A 18 10.56 -8.44 15.32
C LYS A 18 9.85 -7.28 14.60
N HIS A 19 10.49 -6.68 13.60
CA HIS A 19 10.02 -5.55 12.83
C HIS A 19 10.32 -5.81 11.34
N PRO A 20 9.41 -6.48 10.61
CA PRO A 20 9.53 -6.54 9.15
C PRO A 20 9.57 -5.11 8.59
N ALA A 21 10.46 -4.85 7.64
CA ALA A 21 10.53 -3.53 6.99
C ALA A 21 9.19 -3.25 6.29
N VAL A 22 8.49 -2.19 6.72
CA VAL A 22 7.22 -1.74 6.12
C VAL A 22 7.52 -0.57 5.20
N THR A 23 7.18 -0.71 3.92
CA THR A 23 7.27 0.39 2.96
C THR A 23 6.06 1.32 3.14
N LEU A 24 6.34 2.61 3.32
CA LEU A 24 5.31 3.65 3.47
C LEU A 24 5.25 4.50 2.20
N PHE A 25 4.08 4.55 1.59
CA PHE A 25 3.81 5.46 0.48
C PHE A 25 3.24 6.77 1.01
N VAL A 26 3.96 7.88 0.78
CA VAL A 26 3.60 9.23 1.24
C VAL A 26 3.29 10.12 0.05
N TRP A 27 2.02 10.51 -0.12
CA TRP A 27 1.57 11.39 -1.21
C TRP A 27 1.19 12.81 -0.73
N GLY A 28 1.29 13.07 0.57
CA GLY A 28 1.04 14.38 1.15
C GLY A 28 0.89 14.30 2.66
N ARG A 29 0.80 15.46 3.33
CA ARG A 29 0.80 15.56 4.81
C ARG A 29 -0.24 14.69 5.53
N LYS A 30 -1.36 14.39 4.88
CA LYS A 30 -2.47 13.61 5.46
C LYS A 30 -2.67 12.23 4.81
N LYS A 31 -1.84 11.84 3.84
CA LYS A 31 -2.00 10.58 3.10
C LYS A 31 -0.69 9.80 3.13
N VAL A 32 -0.58 8.98 4.16
CA VAL A 32 0.49 7.99 4.37
C VAL A 32 -0.19 6.64 4.40
N ILE A 33 0.22 5.73 3.53
CA ILE A 33 -0.39 4.40 3.39
C ILE A 33 0.71 3.35 3.43
N PRO A 34 0.63 2.32 4.30
CA PRO A 34 1.53 1.19 4.23
C PRO A 34 1.20 0.35 2.99
N ALA A 35 2.21 0.07 2.17
CA ALA A 35 2.05 -0.71 0.95
C ALA A 35 3.25 -1.63 0.75
N ASN A 36 3.01 -2.84 0.25
CA ASN A 36 4.05 -3.73 -0.24
C ASN A 36 4.35 -3.39 -1.70
N ILE A 37 5.63 -3.46 -2.09
CA ILE A 37 6.03 -3.35 -3.49
C ILE A 37 5.86 -4.73 -4.12
N THR A 38 4.94 -4.84 -5.08
CA THR A 38 4.69 -6.10 -5.79
C THR A 38 5.55 -6.23 -7.03
N SER A 39 5.81 -5.12 -7.72
CA SER A 39 6.73 -5.08 -8.85
C SER A 39 7.38 -3.71 -9.02
N MET A 40 8.58 -3.71 -9.57
CA MET A 40 9.32 -2.51 -9.94
C MET A 40 9.98 -2.74 -11.29
N SER A 41 9.79 -1.81 -12.22
CA SER A 41 10.42 -1.80 -13.53
C SER A 41 11.12 -0.47 -13.73
N ILE A 42 12.37 -0.52 -14.17
CA ILE A 42 13.21 0.66 -14.41
C ILE A 42 13.55 0.67 -15.89
N LYS A 43 13.19 1.74 -16.58
CA LYS A 43 13.52 1.95 -17.99
C LYS A 43 14.45 3.15 -18.10
N GLU A 44 15.70 2.90 -18.44
CA GLU A 44 16.71 3.92 -18.67
C GLU A 44 16.59 4.44 -20.11
N GLU A 45 16.47 5.77 -20.26
CA GLU A 45 16.12 6.39 -21.54
C GLU A 45 17.28 7.19 -22.15
N GLU A 46 18.13 7.78 -21.31
CA GLU A 46 19.29 8.55 -21.77
C GLU A 46 20.51 8.20 -20.93
N PHE A 47 21.65 8.07 -21.59
CA PHE A 47 22.95 7.77 -20.98
C PHE A 47 23.94 8.90 -21.26
N SER A 48 24.83 9.14 -20.29
CA SER A 48 25.98 10.02 -20.45
C SER A 48 27.03 9.42 -21.39
N THR A 49 28.02 10.20 -21.79
CA THR A 49 29.22 9.72 -22.50
C THR A 49 29.94 8.61 -21.73
N ASP A 50 29.84 8.65 -20.40
CA ASP A 50 30.40 7.64 -19.48
C ASP A 50 29.43 6.47 -19.23
N LEU A 51 28.37 6.33 -20.03
CA LEU A 51 27.35 5.28 -19.95
C LEU A 51 26.57 5.22 -18.63
N ASN A 52 26.59 6.31 -17.87
CA ASN A 52 25.75 6.45 -16.69
C ASN A 52 24.34 6.89 -17.10
N PRO A 53 23.26 6.22 -16.66
CA PRO A 53 21.90 6.65 -16.96
C PRO A 53 21.64 8.02 -16.33
N ILE A 54 21.26 8.99 -17.15
CA ILE A 54 20.94 10.37 -16.72
C ILE A 54 19.43 10.52 -16.51
N ARG A 55 18.63 9.78 -17.28
CA ARG A 55 17.18 9.72 -17.15
C ARG A 55 16.68 8.28 -17.16
N ALA A 56 15.79 7.99 -16.23
CA ALA A 56 15.09 6.72 -16.16
C ALA A 56 13.65 6.94 -15.71
N THR A 57 12.74 6.19 -16.31
CA THR A 57 11.35 6.07 -15.89
C THR A 57 11.22 4.86 -14.98
N VAL A 58 10.78 5.07 -13.75
CA VAL A 58 10.55 3.99 -12.78
C VAL A 58 9.05 3.76 -12.62
N THR A 59 8.61 2.54 -12.93
CA THR A 59 7.24 2.08 -12.73
C THR A 59 7.21 1.16 -11.51
N VAL A 60 6.46 1.55 -10.47
CA VAL A 60 6.30 0.77 -9.24
C VAL A 60 4.85 0.36 -9.08
N SER A 61 4.61 -0.93 -8.89
CA SER A 61 3.30 -1.45 -8.48
C SER A 61 3.28 -1.66 -6.98
N LEU A 62 2.26 -1.12 -6.33
CA LEU A 62 2.08 -1.15 -4.88
C LEU A 62 0.79 -1.87 -4.53
N GLU A 63 0.84 -2.75 -3.54
CA GLU A 63 -0.33 -3.38 -2.94
C GLU A 63 -0.52 -2.83 -1.52
N VAL A 64 -1.68 -2.24 -1.25
CA VAL A 64 -1.98 -1.65 0.06
C VAL A 64 -2.16 -2.75 1.07
N ILE A 65 -1.45 -2.65 2.19
CA ILE A 65 -1.65 -3.57 3.31
C ILE A 65 -2.74 -2.96 4.19
N GLU A 66 -3.93 -3.56 4.16
CA GLU A 66 -5.01 -3.26 5.10
C GLU A 66 -4.67 -3.89 6.47
N SER A 67 -3.68 -3.32 7.15
CA SER A 67 -3.45 -3.62 8.56
C SER A 67 -4.45 -2.80 9.38
N PHE A 68 -4.92 -3.33 10.51
CA PHE A 68 -5.69 -2.58 11.51
C PHE A 68 -4.84 -1.43 12.06
N ASN A 69 -4.82 -0.33 11.30
CA ASN A 69 -4.11 0.89 11.60
C ASN A 69 -5.21 1.94 11.81
N PRO A 70 -5.29 2.57 13.00
CA PRO A 70 -6.33 3.55 13.32
C PRO A 70 -6.70 4.53 12.19
N PRO A 71 -5.76 5.15 11.44
CA PRO A 71 -6.09 6.05 10.33
C PRO A 71 -6.90 5.42 9.18
N PHE A 72 -6.74 4.12 8.89
CA PHE A 72 -7.48 3.47 7.81
C PHE A 72 -8.97 3.31 8.15
N VAL A 73 -9.25 2.90 9.39
CA VAL A 73 -10.63 2.71 9.90
C VAL A 73 -11.45 4.00 9.84
N TYR A 74 -10.85 5.14 10.21
CA TYR A 74 -11.52 6.45 10.09
C TYR A 74 -11.90 6.80 8.64
N THR A 75 -11.02 6.49 7.69
CA THR A 75 -11.28 6.81 6.28
C THR A 75 -12.39 5.95 5.67
N GLN A 76 -12.51 4.69 6.09
CA GLN A 76 -13.58 3.79 5.63
C GLN A 76 -14.94 4.21 6.22
N ALA A 77 -14.99 4.47 7.53
CA ALA A 77 -16.21 4.93 8.20
C ALA A 77 -16.75 6.25 7.61
N LEU A 78 -15.86 7.20 7.26
CA LEU A 78 -16.27 8.44 6.61
C LEU A 78 -16.83 8.21 5.20
N LYS A 79 -16.23 7.31 4.40
CA LYS A 79 -16.74 6.99 3.05
C LYS A 79 -18.12 6.35 3.10
N GLU A 80 -18.34 5.45 4.05
CA GLU A 80 -19.64 4.78 4.27
C GLU A 80 -20.71 5.78 4.73
N ALA A 81 -20.39 6.71 5.63
CA ALA A 81 -21.35 7.74 6.03
C ALA A 81 -21.76 8.64 4.85
N MET A 82 -20.81 9.01 3.99
CA MET A 82 -21.09 9.86 2.83
C MET A 82 -21.91 9.14 1.76
N SER A 83 -21.73 7.83 1.57
CA SER A 83 -22.56 7.07 0.61
C SER A 83 -24.01 6.97 1.07
N LEU A 84 -24.26 6.85 2.38
CA LEU A 84 -25.60 6.83 2.96
C LEU A 84 -26.32 8.18 2.82
N LEU A 85 -25.62 9.29 3.07
CA LEU A 85 -26.18 10.63 2.91
C LEU A 85 -26.51 10.96 1.46
N ASN A 86 -25.67 10.50 0.51
CA ASN A 86 -25.94 10.66 -0.91
C ASN A 86 -27.15 9.81 -1.37
N LEU A 87 -27.39 8.66 -0.74
CA LEU A 87 -28.56 7.81 -1.02
C LEU A 87 -29.87 8.45 -0.53
N ALA A 88 -29.85 9.06 0.66
CA ALA A 88 -31.01 9.70 1.25
C ALA A 88 -31.51 10.90 0.41
N ASN A 89 -30.61 11.63 -0.25
CA ASN A 89 -30.96 12.78 -1.07
C ASN A 89 -31.61 12.39 -2.41
N ILE A 90 -31.40 11.16 -2.92
CA ILE A 90 -31.98 10.69 -4.19
C ILE A 90 -33.49 10.38 -4.03
N GLY A 91 -33.94 10.03 -2.82
CA GLY A 91 -35.35 9.79 -2.53
C GLY A 91 -36.21 11.06 -2.55
N ASP A 92 -35.64 12.22 -2.21
CA ASP A 92 -36.35 13.51 -2.14
C ASP A 92 -36.38 14.23 -3.51
N LEU A 93 -35.42 13.93 -4.40
CA LEU A 93 -35.41 14.41 -5.79
C LEU A 93 -36.43 13.67 -6.67
N ALA A 94 -36.86 12.45 -6.31
CA ALA A 94 -37.95 11.76 -6.98
C ALA A 94 -39.33 12.40 -6.70
N ASN A 95 -39.45 13.21 -5.64
CA ASN A 95 -40.70 13.86 -5.22
C ASN A 95 -40.76 15.36 -5.60
N THR A 96 -39.77 15.89 -6.30
CA THR A 96 -39.77 17.29 -6.80
C THR A 96 -39.95 17.41 -8.31
N ILE A 97 -40.30 16.32 -9.00
CA ILE A 97 -40.64 16.34 -10.43
C ILE A 97 -42.14 16.68 -10.60
N VAL A 98 -42.43 17.99 -10.52
CA VAL A 98 -43.53 18.75 -11.16
C VAL A 98 -45.00 18.49 -10.72
N PRO A 99 -45.65 19.49 -10.08
CA PRO A 99 -47.03 19.84 -10.35
C PRO A 99 -47.10 21.11 -11.21
N GLY A 100 -47.55 20.93 -12.45
CA GLY A 100 -47.90 21.98 -13.40
C GLY A 100 -48.99 21.44 -14.31
#